data_AF-A0A345RRT9-F1
#
_entry.id   AF-A0A345RRT9-F1
#
_cell.length_a   1.000
_cell.length_b   1.000
_cell.length_c   1.000
_cell.angle_alpha   90.00
_cell.angle_beta   90.00
_cell.angle_gamma   90.00
#
_symmetry.space_group_name_H-M   'P 1'
#
loop_
_entity.id
_entity.type
_entity.pdbx_description
1 polymer ?
#
loop_
_entity_poly.entity_id
_entity_poly.type
_entity_poly.pdbx_seq_one_letter_code
_entity_poly.pdbx_strand_id
1 'polypeptide(L)' 'MSKVIFKFRDVEISERDGRYFIKYDVGTIAPVMREDEISMQEAQTAIASKEDLNNVMIELQKRLTREGVNAYVSNLKLI' A
#
# COMPACT_ATOMS: atom_id res chain seq x y z
N MET A 1 -12.50 9.81 -11.80
CA MET A 1 -11.19 10.50 -11.94
C MET A 1 -10.45 10.31 -10.62
N SER A 2 -9.21 9.82 -10.59
CA SER A 2 -8.51 9.54 -9.33
C SER A 2 -7.99 10.82 -8.69
N LYS A 3 -8.26 11.01 -7.40
CA LYS A 3 -7.74 12.13 -6.61
C LYS A 3 -6.66 11.63 -5.65
N VAL A 4 -5.44 12.13 -5.79
CA VAL A 4 -4.40 11.89 -4.78
C VAL A 4 -4.73 12.71 -3.54
N ILE A 5 -4.84 12.04 -2.39
CA ILE A 5 -5.17 12.67 -1.11
C ILE A 5 -3.97 12.74 -0.17
N PHE A 6 -2.94 11.93 -0.42
CA PHE A 6 -1.70 11.94 0.36
C PHE A 6 -0.53 11.41 -0.46
N LYS A 7 0.66 11.96 -0.21
CA LYS A 7 1.91 11.51 -0.81
C LYS A 7 3.07 11.70 0.15
N PHE A 8 3.80 10.64 0.42
CA PHE A 8 4.99 10.65 1.25
C PHE A 8 6.00 9.63 0.76
N ARG A 9 7.18 10.11 0.31
CA ARG A 9 8.22 9.27 -0.32
C ARG A 9 7.61 8.46 -1.47
N ASP A 10 7.77 7.14 -1.43
CA ASP A 10 7.30 6.19 -2.45
C ASP A 10 5.87 5.69 -2.17
N VAL A 11 5.18 6.30 -1.20
CA VAL A 11 3.79 5.97 -0.86
C VAL A 11 2.84 7.07 -1.33
N GLU A 12 1.77 6.68 -2.00
CA GLU A 12 0.71 7.55 -2.48
C GLU A 12 -0.65 6.96 -2.12
N ILE A 13 -1.57 7.77 -1.57
CA ILE A 13 -2.95 7.35 -1.32
C ILE A 13 -3.86 8.14 -2.25
N SER A 14 -4.74 7.42 -2.95
CA SER A 14 -5.70 8.01 -3.88
C SER A 14 -7.13 7.54 -3.59
N GLU A 15 -8.09 8.42 -3.86
CA GLU A 15 -9.52 8.14 -3.82
C GLU A 15 -10.07 8.00 -5.24
N ARG A 16 -10.87 6.96 -5.49
CA ARG A 16 -11.57 6.71 -6.76
C ARG A 16 -12.97 6.19 -6.45
N ASP A 17 -13.98 6.97 -6.81
CA ASP A 17 -15.40 6.58 -6.67
C ASP A 17 -15.77 6.12 -5.24
N GLY A 18 -15.27 6.84 -4.22
CA GLY A 18 -15.48 6.53 -2.80
C GLY A 18 -14.65 5.39 -2.23
N ARG A 19 -13.75 4.80 -3.02
CA ARG A 19 -12.78 3.76 -2.60
C ARG A 19 -11.39 4.35 -2.47
N TYR A 20 -10.60 3.77 -1.57
CA TYR A 20 -9.27 4.25 -1.25
C TYR A 20 -8.23 3.23 -1.68
N PHE A 21 -7.14 3.72 -2.26
CA PHE A 21 -6.05 2.89 -2.76
C PHE A 21 -4.73 3.43 -2.24
N ILE A 22 -3.87 2.53 -1.78
CA ILE A 22 -2.49 2.85 -1.39
C ILE A 22 -1.54 2.24 -2.42
N LYS A 23 -0.67 3.09 -2.96
CA LYS A 23 0.35 2.73 -3.92
C LYS A 23 1.71 2.87 -3.25
N TYR A 24 2.55 1.84 -3.33
CA TYR A 24 3.82 1.78 -2.63
C TYR A 24 4.85 0.89 -3.34
N ASP A 25 6.13 1.11 -3.08
CA ASP A 25 7.20 0.25 -3.58
C ASP A 25 7.31 -1.03 -2.73
N VAL A 26 7.23 -2.20 -3.38
CA VAL A 26 7.41 -3.52 -2.76
C VAL A 26 8.76 -4.17 -3.08
N GLY A 27 9.63 -3.51 -3.85
CA GLY A 27 10.82 -4.11 -4.43
C GLY A 27 12.13 -3.70 -3.75
N THR A 28 12.96 -4.70 -3.41
CA THR A 28 14.25 -4.53 -2.73
C THR A 28 15.46 -4.32 -3.66
N ILE A 29 15.37 -4.75 -4.93
CA ILE A 29 16.47 -4.66 -5.93
C ILE A 29 16.11 -3.70 -7.08
N ALA A 30 14.83 -3.62 -7.44
CA ALA A 30 14.28 -2.65 -8.40
C ALA A 30 12.90 -2.21 -7.92
N PRO A 31 12.52 -0.94 -8.13
CA PRO A 31 11.22 -0.44 -7.68
C PRO A 31 10.09 -1.17 -8.40
N VAL A 32 9.25 -1.83 -7.62
CA VAL A 32 8.03 -2.47 -8.09
C VAL A 32 6.88 -1.77 -7.40
N MET A 33 6.19 -0.91 -8.14
CA MET A 33 5.02 -0.22 -7.59
C MET A 33 3.85 -1.19 -7.52
N ARG A 34 3.35 -1.40 -6.30
CA ARG A 34 2.11 -2.11 -6.03
C ARG A 34 1.02 -1.12 -5.67
N GLU A 35 -0.22 -1.49 -5.93
CA GLU A 35 -1.40 -0.76 -5.49
C GLU A 35 -2.40 -1.74 -4.88
N ASP A 36 -2.91 -1.42 -3.70
CA ASP A 36 -3.93 -2.22 -3.02
C ASP A 36 -5.08 -1.32 -2.55
N GLU A 37 -6.29 -1.88 -2.56
CA GLU A 37 -7.45 -1.23 -1.95
C GLU A 37 -7.32 -1.25 -0.42
N ILE A 38 -7.61 -0.11 0.20
CA ILE A 38 -7.67 0.06 1.65
C ILE A 38 -9.02 0.64 2.05
N SER A 39 -9.40 0.41 3.29
CA SER A 39 -10.60 1.02 3.87
C SER A 39 -10.42 2.52 4.07
N MET A 40 -11.53 3.24 4.16
CA MET A 40 -11.55 4.66 4.53
C MET A 40 -10.83 4.92 5.86
N GLN A 41 -10.98 4.01 6.83
CA GLN A 41 -10.34 4.12 8.15
C GLN A 41 -8.83 3.97 8.04
N GLU A 42 -8.35 3.01 7.26
CA GLU A 42 -6.91 2.86 6.97
C GLU A 42 -6.35 4.10 6.27
N ALA A 43 -7.10 4.67 5.32
CA ALA A 43 -6.68 5.89 4.64
C ALA A 43 -6.58 7.07 5.61
N GLN A 44 -7.58 7.29 6.46
CA GLN A 44 -7.58 8.35 7.47
C GLN A 44 -6.45 8.20 8.49
N THR A 45 -6.20 6.97 8.94
CA THR A 45 -5.09 6.67 9.86
C THR A 45 -3.75 6.93 9.18
N ALA A 46 -3.55 6.44 7.95
CA ALA A 46 -2.29 6.57 7.24
C ALA A 46 -1.88 8.03 6.95
N ILE A 47 -2.85 8.95 6.78
CA ILE A 47 -2.56 10.37 6.55
C ILE A 47 -2.32 11.16 7.84
N ALA A 48 -2.62 10.60 9.02
CA ALA A 48 -2.55 11.30 10.29
C ALA A 48 -1.09 11.54 10.72
N SER A 49 -0.23 10.52 10.59
CA SER A 49 1.18 10.62 10.92
C SER A 49 2.04 9.60 10.18
N LYS A 50 3.36 9.80 10.20
CA LYS A 50 4.32 8.83 9.64
C LYS A 50 4.30 7.49 10.39
N GLU A 51 4.09 7.52 11.70
CA GLU A 51 4.00 6.31 12.51
C GLU A 51 2.74 5.52 12.15
N ASP A 52 1.60 6.22 12.04
CA ASP A 52 0.34 5.62 11.62
C ASP A 52 0.39 5.04 10.21
N LEU A 53 1.05 5.74 9.28
CA LEU A 53 1.33 5.22 7.94
C LEU A 53 2.08 3.87 7.99
N ASN A 54 3.14 3.78 8.79
CA ASN A 54 3.91 2.55 8.94
C ASN A 54 3.06 1.42 9.54
N ASN A 55 2.22 1.73 10.54
CA ASN A 55 1.31 0.76 11.15
C ASN A 55 0.30 0.23 10.14
N VAL A 56 -0.33 1.10 9.34
CA VAL A 56 -1.25 0.69 8.26
C VAL A 56 -0.54 -0.19 7.23
N MET A 57 0.69 0.14 6.86
CA MET A 57 1.48 -0.68 5.92
C MET A 57 1.77 -2.08 6.46
N ILE A 58 2.11 -2.20 7.76
CA ILE A 58 2.35 -3.49 8.41
C ILE A 58 1.07 -4.34 8.43
N GLU A 59 -0.06 -3.75 8.82
CA GLU A 59 -1.35 -4.46 8.87
C GLU A 59 -1.86 -4.84 7.48
N LEU A 60 -1.65 -3.99 6.47
CA LEU A 60 -1.91 -4.30 5.07
C LEU A 60 -1.11 -5.53 4.62
N GLN A 61 0.20 -5.55 4.86
CA GLN A 61 1.06 -6.68 4.49
C GLN A 61 0.63 -7.99 5.20
N LYS A 62 0.23 -7.91 6.48
CA LYS A 62 -0.33 -9.05 7.21
C LYS A 62 -1.66 -9.53 6.62
N ARG A 63 -2.55 -8.61 6.21
CA ARG A 63 -3.81 -8.95 5.52
C ARG A 63 -3.54 -9.68 4.22
N LEU A 64 -2.69 -9.11 3.36
CA LEU A 64 -2.33 -9.71 2.07
C LEU A 64 -1.74 -11.11 2.22
N THR A 65 -0.84 -11.29 3.19
CA THR A 65 -0.25 -12.61 3.49
C THR A 65 -1.31 -13.64 3.90
N ARG A 66 -2.28 -13.24 4.74
CA ARG A 66 -3.39 -14.11 5.16
C ARG A 66 -4.33 -14.48 4.00
N GLU A 67 -4.49 -13.59 3.03
CA GLU A 67 -5.27 -13.81 1.82
C GLU A 67 -4.53 -14.66 0.76
N GLY A 68 -3.29 -15.11 1.07
CA GLY A 68 -2.45 -15.86 0.15
C GLY A 68 -1.84 -15.00 -0.96
N VAL A 69 -1.98 -13.67 -0.86
CA VAL A 69 -1.35 -12.74 -1.79
C VAL A 69 0.08 -12.51 -1.32
N ASN A 70 1.04 -12.76 -2.20
CA ASN A 70 2.44 -12.51 -1.87
C ASN A 70 2.64 -11.01 -1.62
N ALA A 71 2.84 -10.62 -0.36
CA ALA A 71 3.08 -9.24 0.05
C ALA A 71 4.47 -8.72 -0.41
N TYR A 72 5.34 -9.63 -0.86
CA TYR A 72 6.71 -9.35 -1.33
C TYR A 72 6.90 -9.87 -2.75
N VAL A 73 6.96 -8.97 -3.74
CA VAL A 73 7.26 -9.39 -5.12
C VAL A 73 8.77 -9.58 -5.27
N SER A 74 9.26 -10.79 -5.03
CA SER A 74 10.62 -11.20 -5.42
C SER A 74 10.60 -11.70 -6.87
N ASN A 75 11.42 -11.13 -7.74
CA ASN A 75 11.57 -11.56 -9.13
C ASN A 75 12.26 -12.94 -9.29
N LEU A 76 12.50 -13.70 -8.22
CA LEU A 76 12.95 -15.07 -8.33
C LEU A 76 11.79 -15.94 -8.83
N LYS A 77 11.71 -16.13 -10.14
CA LYS A 77 11.14 -17.37 -10.70
C LYS A 77 11.86 -18.51 -9.98
N LEU A 78 11.14 -19.28 -9.17
CA LEU A 78 11.59 -20.61 -8.75
C LEU A 78 11.87 -21.38 -10.05
N ILE A 79 13.16 -21.57 -10.32
CA ILE A 79 13.68 -22.40 -11.41
C ILE A 79 13.60 -23.85 -10.95
#